data_AF-A0A3C1BQQ0-F1
#
_entry.id   AF-A0A3C1BQQ0-F1
#
_cell.length_a   1.000
_cell.length_b   1.000
_cell.length_c   1.000
_cell.angle_alpha   90.00
_cell.angle_beta   90.00
_cell.angle_gamma   90.00
#
_symmetry.space_group_name_H-M   'P 1'
#
loop_
_entity.id
_entity.type
_entity.pdbx_description
1 polymer ?
#
loop_
_entity_poly.entity_id
_entity_poly.type
_entity_poly.pdbx_seq_one_letter_code
_entity_poly.pdbx_strand_id
1 'polypeptide(L)'
;MAYTDFTTTAKLAAIYVGYFGRAADPEGFVYWEDDFATRVADGATEQDALIAVAQSFANDTEAQATYSYLADPDTGDVGAFIDAIYQNLFGHAADAAGKDYWTGYLSDADAGELTVGKFILAVMEGAIGTDLTVLENRAAVSEYYAANYDADVWENNPTFLAEARNILSGVTDDPSTVEDAKADVDVIISGGETFTLTEAIEAAATEE
;
A
#
# COMPACT_ATOMS: atom_id res chain seq x y z
N MET A 1 9.93 -16.59 -4.86
CA MET A 1 8.51 -16.31 -4.69
C MET A 1 8.09 -15.44 -5.87
N ALA A 2 6.83 -15.51 -6.30
CA ALA A 2 6.19 -14.56 -7.21
C ALA A 2 4.98 -13.94 -6.50
N TYR A 3 4.48 -12.80 -6.98
CA TYR A 3 3.26 -12.20 -6.43
C TYR A 3 2.06 -13.16 -6.40
N THR A 4 2.01 -14.11 -7.34
CA THR A 4 0.98 -15.16 -7.38
C THR A 4 1.01 -16.09 -6.16
N ASP A 5 2.15 -16.18 -5.46
CA ASP A 5 2.32 -17.00 -4.26
C ASP A 5 1.80 -16.29 -2.99
N PHE A 6 1.47 -15.00 -3.06
CA PHE A 6 0.93 -14.25 -1.93
C PHE A 6 -0.44 -14.82 -1.55
N THR A 7 -0.74 -14.82 -0.25
CA THR A 7 -2.11 -15.07 0.22
C THR A 7 -3.04 -13.97 -0.27
N THR A 8 -4.34 -14.25 -0.35
CA THR A 8 -5.33 -13.23 -0.67
C THR A 8 -5.27 -12.04 0.28
N THR A 9 -5.07 -12.30 1.58
CA THR A 9 -4.92 -11.27 2.61
C THR A 9 -3.72 -10.36 2.34
N ALA A 10 -2.56 -10.93 1.97
CA ALA A 10 -1.38 -10.17 1.59
C ALA A 10 -1.61 -9.34 0.32
N LYS A 11 -2.38 -9.85 -0.66
CA LYS A 11 -2.76 -9.08 -1.86
C LYS A 11 -3.67 -7.90 -1.53
N LEU A 12 -4.65 -8.10 -0.64
CA LEU A 12 -5.52 -7.01 -0.16
C LEU A 12 -4.72 -5.96 0.63
N ALA A 13 -3.79 -6.41 1.47
CA ALA A 13 -2.90 -5.52 2.21
C ALA A 13 -2.00 -4.72 1.24
N ALA A 14 -1.47 -5.36 0.20
CA ALA A 14 -0.70 -4.68 -0.84
C ALA A 14 -1.51 -3.61 -1.60
N ILE A 15 -2.81 -3.83 -1.86
CA ILE A 15 -3.70 -2.80 -2.44
C ILE A 15 -3.78 -1.58 -1.51
N TYR A 16 -3.97 -1.81 -0.20
CA TYR A 16 -3.95 -0.76 0.82
C TYR A 16 -2.66 0.04 0.81
N VAL A 17 -1.52 -0.68 0.83
CA VAL A 17 -0.20 -0.07 0.77
C VAL A 17 -0.08 0.80 -0.47
N GLY A 18 -0.43 0.27 -1.66
CA GLY A 18 -0.30 0.99 -2.92
C GLY A 18 -1.09 2.30 -2.96
N TYR A 19 -2.36 2.28 -2.57
CA TYR A 19 -3.18 3.48 -2.59
C TYR A 19 -2.82 4.48 -1.51
N PHE A 20 -2.51 4.03 -0.31
CA PHE A 20 -2.51 4.94 0.84
C PHE A 20 -1.14 5.16 1.47
N GLY A 21 -0.14 4.39 1.05
CA GLY A 21 1.22 4.45 1.60
C GLY A 21 1.26 4.13 3.10
N ARG A 22 0.24 3.44 3.63
CA ARG A 22 0.07 3.10 5.03
C ARG A 22 -0.38 1.67 5.21
N ALA A 23 -0.19 1.14 6.41
CA ALA A 23 -0.77 -0.13 6.81
C ALA A 23 -2.30 -0.07 6.78
N ALA A 24 -2.93 -1.19 6.44
CA ALA A 24 -4.38 -1.32 6.40
C ALA A 24 -4.99 -1.06 7.78
N ASP A 25 -6.09 -0.32 7.81
CA ASP A 25 -6.85 -0.09 9.03
C ASP A 25 -7.64 -1.37 9.40
N PRO A 26 -7.81 -1.70 10.70
CA PRO A 26 -8.42 -2.98 11.10
C PRO A 26 -9.84 -3.18 10.59
N GLU A 27 -10.72 -2.18 10.76
CA GLU A 27 -12.13 -2.29 10.35
C GLU A 27 -12.27 -2.37 8.84
N GLY A 28 -11.58 -1.49 8.11
CA GLY A 28 -11.58 -1.49 6.66
C GLY A 28 -11.00 -2.77 6.09
N PHE A 29 -9.91 -3.30 6.68
CA PHE A 29 -9.30 -4.54 6.19
C PHE A 29 -10.29 -5.71 6.27
N VAL A 30 -11.00 -5.87 7.40
CA VAL A 30 -12.08 -6.87 7.53
C VAL A 30 -13.18 -6.65 6.49
N TYR A 31 -13.61 -5.40 6.28
CA TYR A 31 -14.62 -5.08 5.29
C TYR A 31 -14.21 -5.51 3.87
N TRP A 32 -12.96 -5.26 3.47
CA TRP A 32 -12.49 -5.61 2.14
C TRP A 32 -12.22 -7.10 1.96
N GLU A 33 -11.83 -7.81 3.03
CA GLU A 33 -11.80 -9.28 3.04
C GLU A 33 -13.21 -9.86 2.80
N ASP A 34 -14.23 -9.34 3.48
CA ASP A 34 -15.63 -9.75 3.32
C ASP A 34 -16.21 -9.39 1.94
N ASP A 35 -15.89 -8.20 1.42
CA ASP A 35 -16.30 -7.77 0.07
C ASP A 35 -15.64 -8.66 -1.00
N PHE A 36 -14.34 -8.94 -0.88
CA PHE A 36 -13.64 -9.89 -1.73
C PHE A 36 -14.29 -11.29 -1.69
N ALA A 37 -14.52 -11.82 -0.49
CA ALA A 37 -15.11 -13.15 -0.30
C ALA A 37 -16.52 -13.23 -0.91
N THR A 38 -17.31 -12.17 -0.75
CA THR A 38 -18.65 -12.04 -1.35
C THR A 38 -18.59 -12.09 -2.87
N ARG A 39 -17.70 -11.32 -3.49
CA ARG A 39 -17.52 -11.32 -4.95
C ARG A 39 -17.15 -12.70 -5.50
N VAL A 40 -16.24 -13.40 -4.81
CA VAL A 40 -15.84 -14.76 -5.19
C VAL A 40 -17.01 -15.73 -5.02
N ALA A 41 -17.78 -15.62 -3.94
CA ALA A 41 -18.99 -16.43 -3.73
C ALA A 41 -20.05 -16.21 -4.81
N ASP A 42 -20.14 -14.99 -5.35
CA ASP A 42 -21.01 -14.62 -6.47
C ASP A 42 -20.45 -15.04 -7.86
N GLY A 43 -19.29 -15.68 -7.89
CA GLY A 43 -18.71 -16.31 -9.07
C GLY A 43 -17.61 -15.49 -9.77
N ALA A 44 -17.15 -14.40 -9.17
CA ALA A 44 -15.95 -13.71 -9.66
C ALA A 44 -14.72 -14.59 -9.51
N THR A 45 -13.76 -14.46 -10.44
CA THR A 45 -12.42 -15.03 -10.20
C THR A 45 -11.72 -14.21 -9.11
N GLU A 46 -10.70 -14.79 -8.46
CA GLU A 46 -9.86 -14.05 -7.50
C GLU A 46 -9.29 -12.78 -8.15
N GLN A 47 -8.85 -12.86 -9.40
CA GLN A 47 -8.30 -11.71 -10.12
C GLN A 47 -9.35 -10.63 -10.35
N ASP A 48 -10.55 -10.99 -10.80
CA ASP A 48 -11.64 -10.02 -11.00
C ASP A 48 -12.09 -9.37 -9.69
N ALA A 49 -12.13 -10.15 -8.60
CA ALA A 49 -12.46 -9.64 -7.28
C ALA A 49 -11.39 -8.67 -6.76
N LEU A 50 -10.10 -8.98 -6.90
CA LEU A 50 -9.00 -8.08 -6.54
C LEU A 50 -9.03 -6.78 -7.36
N ILE A 51 -9.27 -6.88 -8.67
CA ILE A 51 -9.41 -5.69 -9.55
C ILE A 51 -10.56 -4.83 -9.07
N ALA A 52 -11.70 -5.42 -8.71
CA ALA A 52 -12.87 -4.68 -8.27
C ALA A 52 -12.66 -4.02 -6.90
N VAL A 53 -12.00 -4.70 -5.96
CA VAL A 53 -11.58 -4.10 -4.68
C VAL A 53 -10.62 -2.93 -4.94
N ALA A 54 -9.55 -3.15 -5.71
CA ALA A 54 -8.60 -2.10 -6.07
C ALA A 54 -9.29 -0.91 -6.76
N GLN A 55 -10.27 -1.15 -7.64
CA GLN A 55 -11.04 -0.06 -8.27
C GLN A 55 -11.91 0.68 -7.25
N SER A 56 -12.44 0.00 -6.24
CA SER A 56 -13.27 0.63 -5.20
C SER A 56 -12.45 1.63 -4.36
N PHE A 57 -11.17 1.33 -4.12
CA PHE A 57 -10.24 2.26 -3.44
C PHE A 57 -10.01 3.53 -4.26
N ALA A 58 -9.95 3.45 -5.59
CA ALA A 58 -9.81 4.64 -6.42
C ALA A 58 -11.00 5.61 -6.29
N ASN A 59 -12.17 5.09 -5.91
CA ASN A 59 -13.39 5.87 -5.69
C ASN A 59 -13.52 6.34 -4.24
N ASP A 60 -12.60 5.96 -3.36
CA ASP A 60 -12.61 6.40 -1.97
C ASP A 60 -12.30 7.90 -1.88
N THR A 61 -12.97 8.59 -0.95
CA THR A 61 -12.81 10.03 -0.76
C THR A 61 -11.39 10.40 -0.35
N GLU A 62 -10.72 9.56 0.43
CA GLU A 62 -9.33 9.76 0.83
C GLU A 62 -8.38 9.64 -0.36
N ALA A 63 -8.59 8.62 -1.22
CA ALA A 63 -7.79 8.43 -2.42
C ALA A 63 -7.95 9.61 -3.39
N GLN A 64 -9.19 10.07 -3.61
CA GLN A 64 -9.47 11.24 -4.44
C GLN A 64 -8.92 12.54 -3.85
N ALA A 65 -8.92 12.68 -2.51
CA ALA A 65 -8.30 13.83 -1.85
C ALA A 65 -6.76 13.83 -1.98
N THR A 66 -6.16 12.65 -2.07
CA THR A 66 -4.70 12.47 -2.20
C THR A 66 -4.22 12.62 -3.64
N TYR A 67 -4.97 12.05 -4.59
CA TYR A 67 -4.57 11.97 -5.99
C TYR A 67 -5.49 12.80 -6.88
N SER A 68 -4.98 13.92 -7.38
CA SER A 68 -5.73 14.80 -8.30
C SER A 68 -6.27 14.04 -9.53
N TYR A 69 -5.52 13.07 -10.06
CA TYR A 69 -5.96 12.20 -11.16
C TYR A 69 -7.22 11.39 -10.83
N LEU A 70 -7.38 10.92 -9.59
CA LEU A 70 -8.58 10.16 -9.21
C LEU A 70 -9.78 11.06 -8.97
N ALA A 71 -9.55 12.30 -8.53
CA ALA A 71 -10.61 13.29 -8.37
C ALA A 71 -11.12 13.81 -9.73
N ASP A 72 -10.23 14.00 -10.69
CA ASP A 72 -10.54 14.45 -12.04
C ASP A 72 -9.51 13.88 -13.04
N PRO A 73 -9.83 12.76 -13.72
CA PRO A 73 -8.92 12.16 -14.70
C PRO A 73 -8.60 13.04 -15.91
N ASP A 74 -9.43 14.05 -16.21
CA ASP A 74 -9.22 14.93 -17.38
C ASP A 74 -8.17 16.02 -17.09
N THR A 75 -8.04 16.45 -15.83
CA THR A 75 -7.17 17.57 -15.46
C THR A 75 -6.12 17.23 -14.40
N GLY A 76 -6.27 16.11 -13.72
CA GLY A 76 -5.37 15.64 -12.68
C GLY A 76 -4.06 15.07 -13.23
N ASP A 77 -3.05 15.01 -12.36
CA ASP A 77 -1.70 14.57 -12.74
C ASP A 77 -1.59 13.03 -12.64
N VAL A 78 -1.85 12.35 -13.76
CA VAL A 78 -1.71 10.89 -13.89
C VAL A 78 -0.27 10.43 -13.64
N GLY A 79 0.73 11.24 -14.01
CA GLY A 79 2.14 10.91 -13.82
C GLY A 79 2.52 10.94 -12.34
N ALA A 80 2.04 11.92 -11.58
CA ALA A 80 2.23 11.97 -10.14
C ALA A 80 1.51 10.82 -9.42
N PHE A 81 0.32 10.43 -9.90
CA PHE A 81 -0.39 9.26 -9.37
C PHE A 81 0.42 7.98 -9.57
N ILE A 82 0.95 7.72 -10.78
CA ILE A 82 1.79 6.54 -11.06
C ILE A 82 3.02 6.51 -10.15
N ASP A 83 3.75 7.63 -10.03
CA ASP A 83 4.94 7.70 -9.17
C ASP A 83 4.61 7.41 -7.71
N ALA A 84 3.47 7.90 -7.22
CA ALA A 84 3.03 7.66 -5.85
C ALA A 84 2.70 6.18 -5.61
N ILE A 85 2.00 5.52 -6.54
CA ILE A 85 1.74 4.07 -6.44
C ILE A 85 3.06 3.29 -6.37
N TYR A 86 4.03 3.59 -7.24
CA TYR A 86 5.34 2.93 -7.23
C TYR A 86 6.11 3.20 -5.92
N GLN A 87 6.10 4.45 -5.44
CA GLN A 87 6.76 4.83 -4.19
C GLN A 87 6.15 4.11 -2.99
N ASN A 88 4.83 3.96 -2.98
CA ASN A 88 4.09 3.30 -1.92
C ASN A 88 4.30 1.77 -1.95
N LEU A 89 4.38 1.15 -3.12
CA LEU A 89 4.57 -0.30 -3.23
C LEU A 89 6.03 -0.71 -3.05
N PHE A 90 6.97 0.01 -3.67
CA PHE A 90 8.35 -0.44 -3.85
C PHE A 90 9.41 0.49 -3.24
N GLY A 91 9.02 1.69 -2.80
CA GLY A 91 9.95 2.65 -2.21
C GLY A 91 10.74 3.47 -3.23
N HIS A 92 10.40 3.41 -4.52
CA HIS A 92 10.99 4.25 -5.57
C HIS A 92 9.91 4.66 -6.59
N ALA A 93 10.17 5.70 -7.38
CA ALA A 93 9.29 6.10 -8.49
C ALA A 93 9.38 5.12 -9.68
N ALA A 94 8.37 5.16 -10.57
CA ALA A 94 8.41 4.39 -11.81
C ALA A 94 9.57 4.83 -12.71
N ASP A 95 10.17 3.89 -13.45
CA ASP A 95 11.10 4.26 -14.52
C ASP A 95 10.35 4.98 -15.65
N ALA A 96 11.09 5.74 -16.47
CA ALA A 96 10.49 6.57 -17.52
C ALA A 96 9.65 5.76 -18.51
N ALA A 97 10.09 4.56 -18.91
CA ALA A 97 9.37 3.76 -19.89
C ALA A 97 8.11 3.13 -19.29
N GLY A 98 8.19 2.64 -18.05
CA GLY A 98 7.03 2.17 -17.30
C GLY A 98 6.00 3.27 -17.07
N LYS A 99 6.46 4.46 -16.66
CA LYS A 99 5.60 5.63 -16.45
C LYS A 99 4.90 6.08 -17.73
N ASP A 100 5.61 6.12 -18.85
CA ASP A 100 5.04 6.47 -20.16
C ASP A 100 3.98 5.44 -20.58
N TYR A 101 4.26 4.15 -20.39
CA TYR A 101 3.30 3.09 -20.69
C TYR A 101 2.02 3.22 -19.86
N TRP A 102 2.14 3.37 -18.54
CA TRP A 102 0.99 3.49 -17.65
C TRP A 102 0.22 4.79 -17.85
N THR A 103 0.90 5.88 -18.18
CA THR A 103 0.25 7.15 -18.54
C THR A 103 -0.65 6.95 -19.76
N GLY A 104 -0.16 6.27 -20.79
CA GLY A 104 -0.96 5.93 -21.97
C GLY A 104 -2.15 5.03 -21.64
N TYR A 105 -1.94 4.01 -20.80
CA TYR A 105 -3.00 3.11 -20.35
C TYR A 105 -4.10 3.81 -19.55
N LEU A 106 -3.72 4.68 -18.62
CA LEU A 106 -4.63 5.40 -17.71
C LEU A 106 -5.32 6.61 -18.37
N SER A 107 -4.76 7.14 -19.45
CA SER A 107 -5.34 8.28 -20.20
C SER A 107 -6.19 7.84 -21.40
N ASP A 108 -6.31 6.53 -21.63
CA ASP A 108 -7.12 6.00 -22.73
C ASP A 108 -8.61 6.16 -22.39
N ALA A 109 -9.30 7.00 -23.17
CA ALA A 109 -10.72 7.27 -22.99
C ALA A 109 -11.62 6.05 -23.24
N ASP A 110 -11.10 5.02 -23.91
CA ASP A 110 -11.79 3.74 -24.09
C ASP A 110 -11.48 2.74 -22.95
N ALA A 111 -10.64 3.13 -21.99
CA ALA A 111 -10.32 2.30 -20.84
C ALA A 111 -11.52 2.24 -19.89
N GLY A 112 -12.14 1.06 -19.79
CA GLY A 112 -13.39 0.85 -19.06
C GLY A 112 -13.34 1.12 -17.55
N GLU A 113 -14.45 0.85 -16.86
CA GLU A 113 -14.70 1.22 -15.45
C GLU A 113 -13.70 0.68 -14.41
N LEU A 114 -12.88 -0.32 -14.77
CA LEU A 114 -11.92 -0.99 -13.86
C LEU A 114 -10.45 -0.65 -14.15
N THR A 115 -10.19 0.39 -14.95
CA THR A 115 -8.84 0.67 -15.47
C THR A 115 -7.83 0.95 -14.37
N VAL A 116 -8.18 1.71 -13.33
CA VAL A 116 -7.26 2.02 -12.24
C VAL A 116 -6.98 0.77 -11.39
N GLY A 117 -8.02 -0.03 -11.09
CA GLY A 117 -7.87 -1.29 -10.38
C GLY A 117 -6.97 -2.28 -11.12
N LYS A 118 -7.11 -2.37 -12.45
CA LYS A 118 -6.24 -3.19 -13.31
C LYS A 118 -4.81 -2.70 -13.33
N PHE A 119 -4.59 -1.39 -13.41
CA PHE A 119 -3.26 -0.79 -13.37
C PHE A 119 -2.51 -1.20 -12.10
N ILE A 120 -3.08 -0.96 -10.93
CA ILE A 120 -2.41 -1.25 -9.66
C ILE A 120 -2.14 -2.75 -9.50
N LEU A 121 -3.11 -3.60 -9.84
CA LEU A 121 -2.90 -5.04 -9.79
C LEU A 121 -1.79 -5.49 -10.74
N ALA A 122 -1.75 -4.95 -11.96
CA ALA A 122 -0.70 -5.29 -12.92
C ALA A 122 0.69 -4.81 -12.49
N VAL A 123 0.78 -3.66 -11.80
CA VAL A 123 2.04 -3.19 -11.19
C VAL A 123 2.52 -4.16 -10.11
N MET A 124 1.63 -4.60 -9.21
CA MET A 124 1.98 -5.57 -8.15
C MET A 124 2.34 -6.95 -8.74
N GLU A 125 1.59 -7.44 -9.73
CA GLU A 125 1.87 -8.70 -10.43
C GLU A 125 3.21 -8.67 -11.20
N GLY A 126 3.61 -7.49 -11.68
CA GLY A 126 4.87 -7.27 -12.39
C GLY A 126 6.10 -7.14 -11.49
N ALA A 127 5.93 -7.07 -10.17
CA ALA A 127 7.03 -6.91 -9.23
C ALA A 127 7.99 -8.12 -9.25
N ILE A 128 9.29 -7.84 -9.33
CA ILE A 128 10.36 -8.85 -9.34
C ILE A 128 11.57 -8.35 -8.53
N GLY A 129 12.44 -9.27 -8.13
CA GLY A 129 13.67 -8.91 -7.41
C GLY A 129 13.37 -8.13 -6.12
N THR A 130 14.07 -7.00 -5.92
CA THR A 130 13.89 -6.11 -4.76
C THR A 130 12.44 -5.64 -4.62
N ASP A 131 11.79 -5.22 -5.71
CA ASP A 131 10.41 -4.72 -5.67
C ASP A 131 9.44 -5.75 -5.09
N LEU A 132 9.61 -7.02 -5.48
CA LEU A 132 8.79 -8.11 -4.96
C LEU A 132 9.04 -8.34 -3.46
N THR A 133 10.29 -8.27 -3.02
CA THR A 133 10.63 -8.44 -1.59
C THR A 133 10.12 -7.27 -0.75
N VAL A 134 10.25 -6.03 -1.24
CA VAL A 134 9.67 -4.85 -0.57
C VAL A 134 8.14 -4.97 -0.49
N LEU A 135 7.50 -5.38 -1.58
CA LEU A 135 6.05 -5.58 -1.62
C LEU A 135 5.59 -6.65 -0.62
N GLU A 136 6.29 -7.79 -0.56
CA GLU A 136 6.04 -8.87 0.40
C GLU A 136 6.17 -8.36 1.85
N ASN A 137 7.27 -7.67 2.15
CA ASN A 137 7.55 -7.14 3.47
C ASN A 137 6.51 -6.09 3.90
N ARG A 138 6.15 -5.16 3.02
CA ARG A 138 5.12 -4.14 3.31
C ARG A 138 3.74 -4.75 3.50
N ALA A 139 3.37 -5.74 2.68
CA ALA A 139 2.12 -6.49 2.86
C ALA A 139 2.09 -7.20 4.21
N ALA A 140 3.17 -7.91 4.57
CA ALA A 140 3.25 -8.64 5.85
C ALA A 140 3.17 -7.71 7.08
N VAL A 141 3.79 -6.53 7.03
CA VAL A 141 3.68 -5.53 8.10
C VAL A 141 2.28 -4.93 8.14
N SER A 142 1.68 -4.64 6.99
CA SER A 142 0.31 -4.13 6.91
C SER A 142 -0.72 -5.12 7.46
N GLU A 143 -0.59 -6.41 7.14
CA GLU A 143 -1.44 -7.47 7.70
C GLU A 143 -1.25 -7.56 9.23
N TYR A 144 0.00 -7.50 9.70
CA TYR A 144 0.28 -7.55 11.12
C TYR A 144 -0.33 -6.36 11.87
N TYR A 145 -0.25 -5.15 11.30
CA TYR A 145 -0.88 -3.96 11.84
C TYR A 145 -2.40 -4.17 11.96
N ALA A 146 -3.07 -4.51 10.86
CA ALA A 146 -4.53 -4.69 10.83
C ALA A 146 -5.01 -5.79 11.78
N ALA A 147 -4.25 -6.87 11.95
CA ALA A 147 -4.64 -8.01 12.78
C ALA A 147 -4.46 -7.80 14.29
N ASN A 148 -3.55 -6.91 14.71
CA ASN A 148 -3.21 -6.74 16.12
C ASN A 148 -3.73 -5.42 16.72
N TYR A 149 -4.09 -4.45 15.88
CA TYR A 149 -4.65 -3.20 16.34
C TYR A 149 -6.13 -3.36 16.72
N ASP A 150 -6.51 -2.88 17.91
CA ASP A 150 -7.90 -2.97 18.37
C ASP A 150 -8.78 -2.03 17.54
N ALA A 151 -9.75 -2.61 16.82
CA ALA A 151 -10.72 -1.88 16.02
C ALA A 151 -11.53 -0.88 16.87
N ASP A 152 -11.79 -1.19 18.15
CA ASP A 152 -12.53 -0.31 19.07
C ASP A 152 -11.68 0.92 19.50
N VAL A 153 -10.36 0.88 19.29
CA VAL A 153 -9.41 1.95 19.59
C VAL A 153 -9.00 2.72 18.33
N TRP A 154 -9.04 2.06 17.17
CA TRP A 154 -8.75 2.70 15.90
C TRP A 154 -9.81 3.77 15.57
N GLU A 155 -9.38 5.02 15.53
CA GLU A 155 -10.19 6.10 14.98
C GLU A 155 -9.60 6.49 13.62
N ASN A 156 -10.45 6.73 12.62
CA ASN A 156 -10.01 7.35 11.37
C ASN A 156 -9.69 8.84 11.61
N ASN A 157 -8.55 9.10 12.26
CA ASN A 157 -8.08 10.41 12.64
C ASN A 157 -6.63 10.64 12.16
N PRO A 158 -6.17 11.90 12.08
CA PRO A 158 -4.87 12.22 11.51
C PRO A 158 -3.67 11.59 12.24
N THR A 159 -3.78 11.31 13.54
CA THR A 159 -2.70 10.71 14.33
C THR A 159 -2.49 9.26 13.94
N PHE A 160 -3.56 8.47 13.93
CA PHE A 160 -3.53 7.07 13.56
C PHE A 160 -3.14 6.86 12.07
N LEU A 161 -3.61 7.75 11.18
CA LEU A 161 -3.18 7.72 9.77
C LEU A 161 -1.70 8.08 9.57
N ALA A 162 -1.14 8.97 10.40
CA ALA A 162 0.28 9.30 10.35
C ALA A 162 1.13 8.13 10.87
N GLU A 163 0.67 7.51 11.95
CA GLU A 163 1.30 6.33 12.52
C GLU A 163 1.33 5.17 11.52
N ALA A 164 0.18 4.75 10.97
CA ALA A 164 0.11 3.66 10.00
C ALA A 164 1.01 3.89 8.76
N ARG A 165 1.26 5.16 8.37
CA ARG A 165 2.26 5.50 7.34
C ARG A 165 3.69 5.33 7.84
N ASN A 166 3.99 5.81 9.05
CA ASN A 166 5.32 5.71 9.64
C ASN A 166 5.78 4.25 9.78
N ILE A 167 4.89 3.34 10.18
CA ILE A 167 5.19 1.90 10.30
C ILE A 167 5.73 1.33 8.98
N LEU A 168 5.19 1.77 7.83
CA LEU A 168 5.64 1.27 6.53
C LEU A 168 6.83 2.03 5.94
N SER A 169 7.09 3.26 6.38
CA SER A 169 8.08 4.14 5.77
C SER A 169 9.50 3.58 5.79
N GLY A 170 9.84 2.78 6.80
CA GLY A 170 11.14 2.12 6.97
C GLY A 170 11.20 0.68 6.45
N VAL A 171 10.10 0.13 5.93
CA VAL A 171 10.06 -1.26 5.46
C VAL A 171 10.71 -1.35 4.07
N THR A 172 11.80 -2.12 4.00
CA THR A 172 12.64 -2.33 2.81
C THR A 172 12.69 -3.80 2.42
N ASP A 173 13.63 -4.20 1.55
CA ASP A 173 13.91 -5.60 1.22
C ASP A 173 14.71 -6.34 2.31
N ASP A 174 15.27 -5.64 3.30
CA ASP A 174 15.93 -6.25 4.46
C ASP A 174 14.87 -6.82 5.44
N PRO A 175 14.87 -8.14 5.71
CA PRO A 175 13.92 -8.75 6.65
C PRO A 175 13.96 -8.18 8.07
N SER A 176 15.08 -7.60 8.51
CA SER A 176 15.16 -6.96 9.83
C SER A 176 14.20 -5.77 9.95
N THR A 177 13.94 -5.04 8.86
CA THR A 177 12.99 -3.93 8.86
C THR A 177 11.54 -4.37 9.08
N VAL A 178 11.20 -5.61 8.74
CA VAL A 178 9.87 -6.19 9.04
C VAL A 178 9.73 -6.47 10.53
N GLU A 179 10.77 -7.04 11.15
CA GLU A 179 10.75 -7.34 12.58
C GLU A 179 10.72 -6.06 13.42
N ASP A 180 11.50 -5.06 13.03
CA ASP A 180 11.49 -3.75 13.67
C ASP A 180 10.12 -3.07 13.55
N ALA A 181 9.51 -3.07 12.35
CA ALA A 181 8.18 -2.49 12.15
C ALA A 181 7.09 -3.20 12.97
N LYS A 182 7.17 -4.54 13.10
CA LYS A 182 6.23 -5.30 13.96
C LYS A 182 6.45 -4.99 15.45
N ALA A 183 7.69 -4.82 15.88
CA ALA A 183 7.99 -4.39 17.24
C ALA A 183 7.44 -3.00 17.55
N ASP A 184 7.51 -2.06 16.58
CA ASP A 184 6.88 -0.75 16.71
C ASP A 184 5.36 -0.86 16.84
N VAL A 185 4.73 -1.75 16.06
CA VAL A 185 3.29 -2.05 16.19
C VAL A 185 2.94 -2.55 17.60
N ASP A 186 3.73 -3.49 18.15
CA ASP A 186 3.53 -4.00 19.51
C ASP A 186 3.64 -2.88 20.57
N VAL A 187 4.58 -1.96 20.41
CA VAL A 187 4.75 -0.81 21.31
C VAL A 187 3.51 0.07 21.29
N ILE A 188 2.99 0.38 20.11
CA ILE A 188 1.81 1.23 19.96
C ILE A 188 0.58 0.60 20.62
N ILE A 189 0.31 -0.67 20.33
CA ILE A 189 -0.87 -1.37 20.85
C ILE A 189 -0.80 -1.50 22.38
N SER A 190 0.40 -1.63 22.94
CA SER A 190 0.60 -1.67 24.40
C SER A 190 0.47 -0.30 25.08
N GLY A 191 0.24 0.78 24.33
CA GLY A 191 0.15 2.16 24.83
C GLY A 191 1.51 2.78 25.15
N GLY A 192 2.60 2.24 24.61
CA GLY A 192 3.94 2.81 24.71
C GLY A 192 4.17 3.94 23.71
N GLU A 193 5.05 4.89 24.05
CA GLU A 193 5.53 5.88 23.08
C GLU A 193 6.48 5.21 22.07
N THR A 194 6.21 5.36 20.78
CA THR A 194 7.15 4.95 19.71
C THR A 194 8.33 5.91 19.66
N PHE A 195 9.54 5.39 19.87
CA PHE A 195 10.77 6.14 19.68
C PHE A 195 11.22 6.00 18.23
N THR A 196 10.98 7.03 17.41
CA THR A 196 11.58 7.12 16.08
C THR A 196 13.09 7.31 16.20
N LEU A 197 13.87 6.24 15.97
CA LEU A 197 15.31 6.33 15.78
C LEU A 197 15.57 6.98 14.41
N THR A 198 15.67 8.30 14.39
CA THR A 198 16.33 8.96 13.25
C THR A 198 17.80 8.58 13.33
N GLU A 199 18.33 7.90 12.31
CA GLU A 199 19.75 7.58 12.21
C GLU A 199 20.58 8.86 12.42
N ALA A 200 21.13 9.02 13.62
CA ALA A 200 22.16 10.01 13.86
C ALA A 200 23.42 9.48 13.19
N ILE A 201 23.72 9.98 11.99
CA ILE A 201 25.01 9.80 11.33
C ILE A 201 26.10 10.07 12.36
N GLU A 202 26.84 9.02 12.69
CA GLU A 202 27.95 8.99 13.62
C GLU A 202 29.08 9.86 13.06
N ALA A 203 29.06 11.16 13.37
CA ALA A 203 30.20 12.03 13.17
C ALA A 203 31.24 11.67 14.24
N ALA A 204 32.11 10.71 13.90
CA ALA A 204 33.30 10.38 14.66
C ALA A 204 34.10 11.65 14.97
N ALA A 205 34.06 12.09 16.22
CA ALA A 205 35.01 13.04 16.76
C ALA A 205 36.38 12.36 16.80
N THR A 206 37.25 12.74 15.86
CA THR A 206 38.68 12.52 15.99
C THR A 206 39.20 13.58 16.98
N GLU A 207 39.43 13.17 18.22
CA GLU A 207 40.20 13.97 19.19
C GLU A 207 41.71 13.75 18.97
N GLU A 208 42.38 14.89 18.78
CA GLU A 208 43.79 15.28 19.02
C GLU A 208 44.94 14.26 18.92
#